data_AF-A0A928ZCV3-F1
#
_entry.id   AF-A0A928ZCV3-F1
#
_cell.length_a   1.000
_cell.length_b   1.000
_cell.length_c   1.000
_cell.angle_alpha   90.00
_cell.angle_beta   90.00
_cell.angle_gamma   90.00
#
_symmetry.space_group_name_H-M   'P 1'
#
loop_
_entity.id
_entity.type
_entity.pdbx_description
1 polymer ?
#
loop_
_entity_poly.entity_id
_entity_poly.type
_entity_poly.pdbx_seq_one_letter_code
_entity_poly.pdbx_strand_id
1 'polypeptide(L)' 'MSIITLIIINKYILAVYYTSAKCYKYSIIDDYGIIYEPDNIFYTSEAAEQEGRDAINTVSN' A
#
# COMPACT_ATOMS: atom_id res chain seq x y z
N MET A 1 7.66 -12.94 2.88
CA MET A 1 6.78 -11.83 2.50
C MET A 1 5.47 -12.44 2.03
N SER A 2 4.33 -11.92 2.50
CA SER A 2 3.00 -12.43 2.14
C SER A 2 2.05 -11.28 1.83
N ILE A 3 1.40 -11.32 0.68
CA ILE A 3 0.33 -10.36 0.34
C ILE A 3 -0.87 -10.66 1.22
N ILE A 4 -1.41 -9.63 1.87
CA ILE A 4 -2.60 -9.72 2.72
C ILE A 4 -3.82 -9.27 1.92
N THR A 5 -3.70 -8.11 1.29
CA THR A 5 -4.81 -7.45 0.61
C THR A 5 -4.33 -6.77 -0.67
N LEU A 6 -5.15 -6.84 -1.72
CA LEU A 6 -4.99 -6.07 -2.95
C LEU A 6 -6.30 -5.33 -3.22
N ILE A 7 -6.23 -4.00 -3.32
CA ILE A 7 -7.39 -3.14 -3.56
C ILE A 7 -7.14 -2.34 -4.83
N ILE A 8 -8.10 -2.35 -5.73
CA ILE A 8 -8.09 -1.47 -6.91
C ILE A 8 -8.84 -0.19 -6.53
N ILE A 9 -8.18 0.97 -6.68
CA ILE A 9 -8.73 2.30 -6.42
C ILE A 9 -8.45 3.16 -7.65
N ASN A 10 -9.49 3.43 -8.45
CA ASN A 10 -9.36 4.10 -9.76
C ASN A 10 -8.33 3.40 -10.65
N LYS A 11 -7.22 4.09 -10.96
CA LYS A 11 -6.11 3.61 -11.79
C LYS A 11 -4.93 3.06 -10.97
N TYR A 12 -5.09 2.95 -9.65
CA TYR A 12 -4.06 2.50 -8.73
C TYR A 12 -4.41 1.13 -8.15
N ILE A 13 -3.39 0.32 -7.90
CA ILE A 13 -3.47 -0.90 -7.08
C ILE A 13 -2.75 -0.62 -5.77
N LEU A 14 -3.48 -0.70 -4.67
CA LEU A 14 -2.92 -0.70 -3.32
C LEU A 14 -2.68 -2.15 -2.89
N ALA A 15 -1.42 -2.50 -2.63
CA ALA A 15 -1.03 -3.78 -2.07
C ALA A 15 -0.62 -3.62 -0.62
N VAL A 16 -1.21 -4.40 0.28
CA VAL A 16 -0.83 -4.47 1.69
C VAL A 16 -0.22 -5.84 1.96
N TYR A 17 0.96 -5.87 2.58
CA TYR A 17 1.72 -7.10 2.74
C TYR A 17 2.50 -7.14 4.05
N TYR A 18 2.73 -8.37 4.54
CA TYR A 18 3.55 -8.65 5.71
C TYR A 18 4.97 -9.01 5.30
N THR A 19 5.95 -8.40 5.96
CA THR A 19 7.37 -8.54 5.60
C THR A 19 8.11 -9.53 6.51
N SER A 20 9.31 -9.93 6.08
CA SER A 20 10.22 -10.76 6.88
C SER A 20 10.70 -10.06 8.16
N ALA A 21 10.66 -8.72 8.19
CA ALA A 21 10.98 -7.90 9.35
C ALA A 21 9.85 -7.86 10.40
N LYS A 22 8.80 -8.68 10.22
CA LYS A 22 7.65 -8.80 11.10
C LYS A 22 6.81 -7.53 11.23
N CYS A 23 6.78 -6.72 10.17
CA CYS A 23 5.96 -5.51 10.07
C CYS A 23 5.06 -5.55 8.83
N TYR A 24 4.07 -4.67 8.82
CA TYR A 24 3.18 -4.44 7.68
C TYR A 24 3.70 -3.25 6.87
N LYS A 25 3.58 -3.37 5.56
CA LYS A 25 3.87 -2.29 4.59
C LYS A 25 2.76 -2.24 3.56
N TYR A 26 2.73 -1.14 2.81
CA TYR A 26 1.94 -1.04 1.60
C TYR A 26 2.81 -0.63 0.41
N SER A 27 2.34 -0.92 -0.79
CA SER A 27 2.83 -0.32 -2.03
C SER A 27 1.66 0.11 -2.90
N ILE A 28 1.90 1.14 -3.71
CA ILE A 28 0.94 1.65 -4.69
C ILE A 28 1.52 1.42 -6.06
N ILE A 29 0.75 0.82 -6.95
CA ILE A 29 1.11 0.56 -8.34
C ILE A 29 0.20 1.42 -9.21
N ASP A 30 0.76 2.23 -10.10
CA ASP A 30 -0.03 3.05 -11.04
C ASP A 30 -0.37 2.30 -12.35
N ASP A 31 -1.07 2.99 -13.25
CA ASP A 31 -1.49 2.49 -14.56
C ASP A 31 -0.34 2.22 -15.54
N TYR A 32 0.86 2.73 -15.25
CA TYR A 32 2.08 2.45 -16.00
C TYR A 32 2.91 1.32 -15.38
N GLY A 33 2.46 0.75 -14.26
CA GLY A 33 3.17 -0.27 -13.51
C GLY A 33 4.31 0.28 -12.64
N ILE A 34 4.36 1.60 -12.40
CA ILE A 34 5.33 2.21 -11.49
C ILE A 34 4.93 1.90 -10.05
N ILE A 35 5.90 1.44 -9.27
CA ILE A 35 5.71 1.04 -7.87
C ILE A 35 6.21 2.16 -6.96
N TYR A 36 5.30 2.71 -6.16
CA TYR A 36 5.61 3.55 -5.01
C TYR A 36 5.59 2.68 -3.74
N GLU A 37 6.74 2.58 -3.08
CA GLU A 37 6.87 1.86 -1.81
C GLU A 37 7.51 2.77 -0.76
N PRO A 38 6.74 3.29 0.20
CA PRO A 38 7.30 4.12 1.27
C PRO A 38 8.09 3.30 2.29
N ASP A 39 9.01 3.97 2.98
CA ASP A 39 9.82 3.39 4.04
C ASP A 39 9.05 3.20 5.37
N ASN A 40 7.84 3.74 5.45
CA ASN A 40 6.99 3.62 6.63
C ASN A 40 6.68 2.14 6.94
N ILE A 41 6.72 1.81 8.23
CA ILE A 41 6.35 0.50 8.75
C ILE A 41 5.12 0.64 9.65
N PHE A 42 4.25 -0.38 9.61
CA PHE A 42 3.03 -0.41 10.39
C PHE A 42 2.97 -1.67 11.24
N TYR A 43 2.29 -1.57 12.39
CA TYR A 43 2.10 -2.69 13.31
C TYR A 43 0.83 -3.50 13.03
N THR A 44 -0.09 -2.98 12.20
CA THR A 44 -1.30 -3.66 11.76
C THR A 44 -1.48 -3.50 10.26
N SER A 45 -2.17 -4.45 9.63
CA SER A 45 -2.52 -4.39 8.20
C SER A 45 -3.45 -3.22 7.89
N GLU A 46 -4.36 -2.93 8.81
CA GLU A 46 -5.38 -1.89 8.68
C GLU A 46 -4.74 -0.50 8.67
N ALA A 47 -3.69 -0.27 9.48
CA ALA A 47 -2.96 0.99 9.47
C ALA A 47 -2.20 1.20 8.16
N ALA A 48 -1.58 0.14 7.62
CA ALA A 48 -0.91 0.19 6.32
C ALA A 48 -1.91 0.44 5.18
N GLU A 49 -3.09 -0.19 5.23
CA GLU A 49 -4.15 0.02 4.26
C GLU A 49 -4.67 1.46 4.30
N GLN A 50 -4.98 1.97 5.50
CA GLN A 50 -5.53 3.31 5.68
C GLN A 50 -4.57 4.38 5.14
N GLU A 51 -3.29 4.30 5.51
CA GLU A 51 -2.28 5.24 5.00
C GLU A 51 -2.17 5.16 3.46
N GLY A 52 -2.20 3.95 2.89
CA GLY A 52 -2.16 3.77 1.45
C GLY A 52 -3.36 4.38 0.73
N ARG A 53 -4.56 4.30 1.32
CA ARG A 53 -5.77 4.97 0.80
C ARG A 53 -5.63 6.49 0.87
N ASP A 54 -5.12 7.01 1.98
CA ASP A 54 -4.94 8.45 2.19
C ASP A 54 -3.89 9.03 1.23
N ALA A 55 -2.81 8.28 0.95
CA ALA A 55 -1.82 8.64 -0.05
C ALA A 55 -2.41 8.75 -1.47
N ILE A 56 -3.22 7.76 -1.89
CA ILE A 56 -3.91 7.78 -3.19
C ILE A 56 -4.87 8.97 -3.29
N ASN A 57 -5.62 9.24 -2.23
CA ASN A 57 -6.59 10.35 -2.20
C ASN A 57 -5.88 11.71 -2.23
N THR A 58 -4.70 11.85 -1.62
CA THR A 58 -3.94 13.10 -1.60
C THR A 58 -3.43 13.48 -2.99
N VAL A 59 -3.01 12.51 -3.80
CA VAL A 59 -2.52 12.76 -5.18
C VAL A 59 -3.64 12.86 -6.22
N SER A 60 -4.86 12.46 -5.87
CA SER A 60 -6.02 12.46 -6.78
C SER A 60 -6.86 13.74 -6.69
N ASN A 61 -6.57 14.64 -5.74
CA ASN A 61 -7.16 15.98 -5.62
C ASN A 61 -6.26 17.03 -6.28
#